data_AF-A0A640XZB0-F1
#
_entry.id   AF-A0A640XZB0-F1
#
_cell.length_a   1.000
_cell.length_b   1.000
_cell.length_c   1.000
_cell.angle_alpha   90.00
_cell.angle_beta   90.00
_cell.angle_gamma   90.00
#
_symmetry.space_group_name_H-M   'P 1'
#
loop_
_entity.id
_entity.type
_entity.pdbx_description
1 polymer ?
#
loop_
_entity_poly.entity_id
_entity_poly.type
_entity_poly.pdbx_seq_one_letter_code
_entity_poly.pdbx_strand_id
1 'polypeptide(L)'
;MRALSKVPSPALIVAVAAIAFAVVGTAVAANDGSIYPKLTKSKVKQIAKKQATKQLKANVNNSHVNLADDASSLGGSPASDYQKKGLTQFTPATLQNNWSRFAATWSEPGYWVDEDGVVNIQGSLHNGTGATVFTLPEGVRPATHRSYVIRCSGGVGHVEILSSGTVSVFSIAPANCATYGFLDGITYRPDN
;
A
#
# COMPACT_ATOMS: atom_id res chain seq x y z
N MET A 1 3.96 -43.26 95.37
CA MET A 1 2.62 -43.10 94.76
C MET A 1 2.76 -42.20 93.55
N ARG A 2 2.59 -42.71 92.33
CA ARG A 2 2.77 -41.96 91.08
C ARG A 2 1.40 -41.72 90.44
N ALA A 3 1.03 -40.47 90.26
CA ALA A 3 -0.25 -40.04 89.67
C ALA A 3 -0.27 -40.29 88.15
N LEU A 4 -1.34 -40.92 87.66
CA LEU A 4 -1.65 -41.07 86.23
C LEU A 4 -2.42 -39.83 85.76
N SER A 5 -1.83 -39.01 84.87
CA SER A 5 -2.55 -37.94 84.19
C SER A 5 -3.36 -38.50 83.02
N LYS A 6 -4.69 -38.32 83.05
CA LYS A 6 -5.60 -38.64 81.92
C LYS A 6 -5.58 -37.48 80.93
N VAL A 7 -4.90 -37.64 79.80
CA VAL A 7 -5.05 -36.76 78.65
C VAL A 7 -6.12 -37.38 77.72
N PRO A 8 -7.14 -36.63 77.27
CA PRO A 8 -8.16 -37.15 76.37
C PRO A 8 -7.55 -37.55 75.01
N SER A 9 -8.07 -38.61 74.41
CA SER A 9 -7.51 -39.13 73.16
C SER A 9 -7.67 -38.13 72.00
N PRO A 10 -6.75 -38.11 71.03
CA PRO A 10 -6.82 -37.23 69.86
C PRO A 10 -8.15 -37.33 69.09
N ALA A 11 -8.78 -38.51 69.08
CA ALA A 11 -10.08 -38.73 68.44
C ALA A 11 -11.22 -37.91 69.07
N LEU A 12 -11.18 -37.72 70.39
CA LEU A 12 -12.19 -36.93 71.12
C LEU A 12 -12.13 -35.44 70.73
N ILE A 13 -10.91 -34.91 70.57
CA ILE A 13 -10.69 -33.51 70.21
C ILE A 13 -11.22 -33.23 68.80
N VAL A 14 -10.97 -34.15 67.86
CA VAL A 14 -11.43 -34.02 66.47
C VAL A 14 -12.96 -34.09 66.39
N ALA A 15 -13.61 -34.97 67.17
CA ALA A 15 -15.06 -35.10 67.17
C ALA A 15 -15.76 -33.82 67.68
N VAL A 16 -15.23 -33.18 68.73
CA VAL A 16 -15.81 -31.94 69.28
C VAL A 16 -15.67 -30.77 68.30
N ALA A 17 -14.53 -30.66 67.60
CA ALA A 17 -14.34 -29.63 66.58
C ALA A 17 -15.34 -29.79 65.41
N ALA A 18 -15.54 -31.02 64.92
CA ALA A 18 -16.47 -31.29 63.83
C ALA A 18 -17.93 -30.94 64.17
N ILE A 19 -18.35 -31.22 65.40
CA ILE A 19 -19.70 -30.87 65.88
C ILE A 19 -19.88 -29.35 65.94
N ALA A 20 -18.86 -28.60 66.40
CA ALA A 20 -18.93 -27.14 66.45
C ALA A 20 -19.08 -26.50 65.06
N PHE A 21 -18.42 -27.04 64.03
CA PHE A 21 -18.56 -26.53 62.66
C PHE A 21 -19.92 -26.88 62.02
N ALA A 22 -20.51 -28.02 62.34
CA ALA A 22 -21.79 -28.44 61.78
C ALA A 22 -22.99 -27.60 62.29
N VAL A 23 -22.93 -27.12 63.54
CA VAL A 23 -24.03 -26.37 64.17
C VAL A 23 -24.10 -24.91 63.70
N VAL A 24 -22.99 -24.33 63.24
CA VAL A 24 -22.94 -22.92 62.77
C VAL A 24 -23.43 -22.77 61.32
N GLY A 25 -23.60 -23.86 60.57
CA GLY A 25 -23.77 -23.84 59.11
C GLY A 25 -25.19 -23.76 58.54
N THR A 26 -26.26 -23.72 59.34
CA THR A 26 -27.64 -23.70 58.79
C THR A 26 -28.41 -22.43 59.16
N ALA A 27 -27.96 -21.30 58.60
CA ALA A 27 -28.73 -20.07 58.58
C ALA A 27 -29.35 -19.82 57.20
N VAL A 28 -30.68 -19.98 57.15
CA VAL A 28 -31.64 -19.09 56.45
C VAL A 28 -31.86 -19.29 54.94
N ALA A 29 -33.09 -19.70 54.62
CA ALA A 29 -33.79 -19.27 53.40
C ALA A 29 -35.22 -18.84 53.78
N ALA A 30 -35.39 -17.59 54.22
CA ALA A 30 -36.71 -16.96 54.40
C ALA A 30 -37.12 -16.26 53.09
N ASN A 31 -38.19 -16.75 52.46
CA ASN A 31 -38.79 -16.21 51.23
C ASN A 31 -39.87 -15.17 51.58
N ASP A 32 -39.42 -14.03 52.08
CA ASP A 32 -40.22 -12.84 52.25
C ASP A 32 -39.45 -11.72 51.53
N GLY A 33 -40.11 -11.03 50.60
CA GLY A 33 -39.56 -9.93 49.81
C GLY A 33 -39.12 -8.68 50.60
N SER A 34 -38.93 -8.80 51.91
CA SER A 34 -38.35 -7.81 52.82
C SER A 34 -36.80 -7.82 52.84
N ILE A 35 -36.14 -8.88 52.38
CA ILE A 35 -34.66 -9.00 52.44
C ILE A 35 -33.98 -8.59 51.13
N TYR A 36 -34.67 -8.73 49.98
CA TYR A 36 -34.12 -8.33 48.68
C TYR A 36 -34.92 -7.17 48.08
N PRO A 37 -34.31 -5.98 47.88
CA PRO A 37 -35.06 -4.83 47.37
C PRO A 37 -35.60 -5.15 45.97
N LYS A 38 -36.92 -4.97 45.78
CA LYS A 38 -37.63 -5.15 44.49
C LYS A 38 -36.81 -4.55 43.35
N LEU A 39 -36.61 -5.32 42.26
CA LEU A 39 -35.93 -4.83 41.07
C LEU A 39 -36.75 -3.70 40.44
N THR A 40 -36.24 -2.48 40.51
CA THR A 40 -36.83 -1.31 39.84
C THR A 40 -36.49 -1.34 38.35
N LYS A 41 -37.32 -0.74 37.49
CA LYS A 41 -37.05 -0.59 36.05
C LYS A 41 -35.66 0.02 35.77
N SER A 42 -35.23 0.94 36.63
CA SER A 42 -33.90 1.55 36.56
C SER A 42 -32.77 0.54 36.80
N LYS A 43 -32.87 -0.28 37.86
CA LYS A 43 -31.90 -1.34 38.15
C LYS A 43 -31.86 -2.38 37.02
N VAL A 44 -33.00 -2.77 36.47
CA VAL A 44 -33.08 -3.68 35.31
C VAL A 44 -32.36 -3.09 34.11
N LYS A 45 -32.61 -1.81 33.78
CA LYS A 45 -31.96 -1.11 32.66
C LYS A 45 -30.45 -1.00 32.85
N GLN A 46 -29.98 -0.76 34.07
CA GLN A 46 -28.55 -0.69 34.39
C GLN A 46 -27.87 -2.05 34.22
N ILE A 47 -28.50 -3.13 34.69
CA ILE A 47 -28.01 -4.50 34.54
C ILE A 47 -27.98 -4.87 33.04
N ALA A 48 -29.06 -4.60 32.30
CA ALA A 48 -29.13 -4.85 30.88
C ALA A 48 -28.04 -4.09 30.10
N LYS A 49 -27.85 -2.80 30.38
CA LYS A 49 -26.78 -2.00 29.77
C LYS A 49 -25.40 -2.57 30.10
N LYS A 50 -25.16 -2.97 31.36
CA LYS A 50 -23.88 -3.56 31.78
C LYS A 50 -23.60 -4.88 31.06
N GLN A 51 -24.61 -5.74 30.89
CA GLN A 51 -24.46 -6.99 30.15
C GLN A 51 -24.26 -6.73 28.65
N ALA A 52 -25.05 -5.84 28.04
CA ALA A 52 -24.89 -5.47 26.64
C ALA A 52 -23.49 -4.90 26.36
N THR A 53 -22.98 -4.00 27.21
CA THR A 53 -21.61 -3.47 27.09
C THR A 53 -20.56 -4.56 27.31
N LYS A 54 -20.79 -5.52 28.21
CA LYS A 54 -19.87 -6.65 28.42
C LYS A 54 -19.79 -7.55 27.18
N GLN A 55 -20.93 -7.89 26.59
CA GLN A 55 -21.01 -8.69 25.36
C GLN A 55 -20.43 -7.94 24.16
N LEU A 56 -20.71 -6.64 24.02
CA LEU A 56 -20.10 -5.79 23.00
C LEU A 56 -18.58 -5.75 23.17
N LYS A 57 -18.05 -5.52 24.38
CA LYS A 57 -16.60 -5.51 24.61
C LYS A 57 -15.95 -6.87 24.33
N ALA A 58 -16.58 -7.97 24.72
CA ALA A 58 -16.08 -9.32 24.45
C ALA A 58 -16.02 -9.61 22.94
N ASN A 59 -17.00 -9.12 22.18
CA ASN A 59 -17.10 -9.35 20.74
C ASN A 59 -16.35 -8.30 19.89
N VAL A 60 -16.07 -7.11 20.46
CA VAL A 60 -15.36 -6.02 19.76
C VAL A 60 -13.85 -6.22 19.79
N ASN A 61 -13.30 -6.89 20.80
CA ASN A 61 -11.87 -7.12 20.92
C ASN A 61 -11.26 -7.91 19.75
N ASN A 62 -12.11 -8.63 18.97
CA ASN A 62 -11.73 -9.31 17.72
C ASN A 62 -12.60 -8.88 16.53
N SER A 63 -13.37 -7.79 16.63
CA SER A 63 -14.17 -7.32 15.49
C SER A 63 -13.38 -6.31 14.67
N HIS A 64 -13.23 -6.60 13.38
CA HIS A 64 -12.64 -5.72 12.38
C HIS A 64 -13.52 -4.48 12.04
N VAL A 65 -14.52 -4.15 12.86
CA VAL A 65 -15.52 -3.08 12.56
C VAL A 65 -14.92 -1.69 12.39
N ASN A 66 -13.70 -1.45 12.88
CA ASN A 66 -12.97 -0.20 12.68
C ASN A 66 -11.61 -0.39 12.02
N LEU A 67 -11.32 -1.61 11.56
CA LEU A 67 -10.03 -1.96 10.98
C LEU A 67 -10.30 -2.57 9.61
N ALA A 68 -9.73 -1.97 8.57
CA ALA A 68 -9.65 -2.59 7.26
C ALA A 68 -8.58 -3.71 7.29
N ASP A 69 -8.75 -4.70 8.18
CA ASP A 69 -7.78 -5.78 8.41
C ASP A 69 -7.58 -6.66 7.16
N ASP A 70 -8.46 -6.50 6.16
CA ASP A 70 -8.37 -7.17 4.87
C ASP A 70 -7.67 -6.35 3.77
N ALA A 71 -7.37 -5.06 3.99
CA ALA A 71 -6.65 -4.27 2.98
C ALA A 71 -5.21 -4.79 2.79
N SER A 72 -4.56 -5.21 3.87
CA SER A 72 -3.24 -5.84 3.86
C SER A 72 -3.27 -7.30 3.40
N SER A 73 -4.39 -8.01 3.56
CA SER A 73 -4.56 -9.40 3.13
C SER A 73 -4.91 -9.54 1.64
N LEU A 74 -5.43 -8.48 1.03
CA LEU A 74 -5.75 -8.39 -0.41
C LEU A 74 -4.60 -7.83 -1.27
N GLY A 75 -3.39 -7.68 -0.70
CA GLY A 75 -2.25 -7.10 -1.41
C GLY A 75 -2.39 -5.59 -1.65
N GLY A 76 -3.15 -4.89 -0.81
CA GLY A 76 -3.32 -3.45 -0.92
C GLY A 76 -2.01 -2.70 -0.72
N SER A 77 -1.55 -2.05 -1.79
CA SER A 77 -0.49 -1.06 -1.72
C SER A 77 -0.85 0.04 -0.71
N PRO A 78 0.05 0.43 0.21
CA PRO A 78 -0.20 1.53 1.14
C PRO A 78 -0.58 2.81 0.38
N ALA A 79 -1.34 3.71 1.02
CA ALA A 79 -1.78 4.97 0.41
C ALA A 79 -0.61 5.84 -0.13
N SER A 80 0.61 5.62 0.39
CA SER A 80 1.85 6.20 -0.12
C SER A 80 2.17 5.82 -1.57
N ASP A 81 1.81 4.61 -1.99
CA ASP A 81 2.09 4.11 -3.36
C ASP A 81 1.22 4.80 -4.41
N TYR A 82 0.08 5.34 -4.00
CA TYR A 82 -0.82 6.12 -4.86
C TYR A 82 -0.56 7.63 -4.77
N GLN A 83 0.42 8.07 -3.97
CA GLN A 83 0.77 9.48 -3.98
C GLN A 83 1.36 9.83 -5.34
N LYS A 84 1.00 11.01 -5.86
CA LYS A 84 1.61 11.57 -7.06
C LYS A 84 3.09 11.73 -6.78
N LYS A 85 3.87 10.77 -7.24
CA LYS A 85 5.31 10.77 -7.06
C LYS A 85 5.92 11.81 -8.01
N GLY A 86 7.13 12.23 -7.70
CA GLY A 86 7.72 13.48 -8.21
C GLY A 86 7.80 13.50 -9.74
N LEU A 87 7.92 14.71 -10.31
CA LEU A 87 8.28 14.81 -11.72
C LEU A 87 9.71 14.30 -11.89
N THR A 88 9.87 13.31 -12.75
CA THR A 88 11.16 12.77 -13.14
C THR A 88 11.93 13.80 -13.96
N GLN A 89 13.25 13.84 -13.75
CA GLN A 89 14.10 14.87 -14.34
C GLN A 89 14.24 14.66 -15.84
N PHE A 90 13.87 15.67 -16.62
CA PHE A 90 14.13 15.71 -18.05
C PHE A 90 15.62 15.89 -18.33
N THR A 91 16.15 15.07 -19.23
CA THR A 91 17.54 15.13 -19.71
C THR A 91 17.55 15.55 -21.18
N PRO A 92 18.03 16.76 -21.52
CA PRO A 92 18.21 17.18 -22.90
C PRO A 92 19.18 16.24 -23.64
N ALA A 93 18.84 15.88 -24.88
CA ALA A 93 19.72 15.06 -25.70
C ALA A 93 20.74 15.91 -26.46
N THR A 94 21.97 15.40 -26.58
CA THR A 94 22.97 15.97 -27.48
C THR A 94 22.64 15.59 -28.91
N LEU A 95 22.16 16.56 -29.68
CA LEU A 95 21.77 16.37 -31.08
C LEU A 95 23.00 16.20 -31.99
N GLN A 96 22.85 15.35 -32.99
CA GLN A 96 23.86 14.97 -33.99
C GLN A 96 23.39 15.43 -35.38
N ASN A 97 24.26 15.33 -36.40
CA ASN A 97 23.91 15.58 -37.81
C ASN A 97 23.12 16.88 -38.05
N ASN A 98 23.52 17.98 -37.38
CA ASN A 98 22.88 19.30 -37.44
C ASN A 98 21.40 19.36 -37.04
N TRP A 99 20.86 18.30 -36.43
CA TRP A 99 19.54 18.36 -35.83
C TRP A 99 19.50 19.45 -34.77
N SER A 100 18.42 20.22 -34.78
CA SER A 100 18.17 21.31 -33.84
C SER A 100 16.72 21.25 -33.35
N ARG A 101 16.44 21.89 -32.21
CA ARG A 101 15.07 22.07 -31.73
C ARG A 101 14.29 22.97 -32.67
N PHE A 102 13.09 22.55 -33.10
CA PHE A 102 12.27 23.30 -34.09
C PHE A 102 12.05 24.77 -33.71
N ALA A 103 11.63 25.04 -32.47
CA ALA A 103 11.57 26.39 -31.92
C ALA A 103 11.47 26.37 -30.38
N ALA A 104 11.79 27.50 -29.75
CA ALA A 104 11.80 27.66 -28.29
C ALA A 104 10.42 27.50 -27.61
N THR A 105 9.33 27.51 -28.37
CA THR A 105 7.96 27.28 -27.88
C THR A 105 7.53 25.81 -27.93
N TRP A 106 8.33 24.92 -28.52
CA TRP A 106 8.01 23.49 -28.71
C TRP A 106 8.86 22.60 -27.80
N SER A 107 8.48 21.34 -27.60
CA SER A 107 9.23 20.41 -26.73
C SER A 107 10.73 20.37 -27.08
N GLU A 108 11.57 20.46 -26.05
CA GLU A 108 13.01 20.27 -26.18
C GLU A 108 13.33 18.79 -26.42
N PRO A 109 14.17 18.45 -27.41
CA PRO A 109 14.58 17.07 -27.66
C PRO A 109 15.35 16.46 -26.50
N GLY A 110 14.90 15.29 -26.07
CA GLY A 110 15.55 14.56 -25.00
C GLY A 110 14.70 13.41 -24.50
N TYR A 111 15.02 12.96 -23.30
CA TYR A 111 14.35 11.84 -22.69
C TYR A 111 14.24 12.04 -21.18
N TRP A 112 13.35 11.26 -20.57
CA TRP A 112 13.25 11.09 -19.14
C TRP A 112 12.81 9.67 -18.85
N VAL A 113 13.17 9.15 -17.68
CA VAL A 113 12.76 7.82 -17.24
C VAL A 113 11.69 8.03 -16.19
N ASP A 114 10.54 7.40 -16.35
CA ASP A 114 9.52 7.39 -15.32
C ASP A 114 9.95 6.50 -14.15
N GLU A 115 9.13 6.47 -13.13
CA GLU A 115 9.45 5.73 -11.92
C GLU A 115 9.22 4.23 -12.03
N ASP A 116 8.43 3.83 -13.03
CA ASP A 116 8.22 2.44 -13.42
C ASP A 116 9.35 1.94 -14.36
N GLY A 117 10.36 2.80 -14.60
CA GLY A 117 11.51 2.50 -15.46
C GLY A 117 11.22 2.65 -16.96
N VAL A 118 10.08 3.19 -17.36
CA VAL A 118 9.73 3.44 -18.76
C VAL A 118 10.46 4.69 -19.25
N VAL A 119 11.18 4.55 -20.36
CA VAL A 119 11.83 5.66 -21.03
C VAL A 119 10.81 6.38 -21.88
N ASN A 120 10.70 7.68 -21.65
CA ASN A 120 9.86 8.60 -22.40
C ASN A 120 10.76 9.51 -23.22
N ILE A 121 10.57 9.52 -24.53
CA ILE A 121 11.24 10.43 -25.45
C ILE A 121 10.27 11.55 -25.82
N GLN A 122 10.80 12.77 -25.91
CA GLN A 122 10.06 13.93 -26.39
C GLN A 122 10.97 14.82 -27.24
N GLY A 123 10.35 15.73 -27.98
CA GLY A 123 11.11 16.72 -28.73
C GLY A 123 10.51 17.11 -30.06
N SER A 124 10.89 18.30 -30.48
CA SER A 124 10.63 18.83 -31.82
C SER A 124 11.95 19.06 -32.53
N LEU A 125 12.06 18.63 -33.77
CA LEU A 125 13.32 18.55 -34.51
C LEU A 125 13.23 19.22 -35.87
N HIS A 126 14.34 19.79 -36.34
CA HIS A 126 14.53 20.25 -37.73
C HIS A 126 16.02 20.35 -38.11
N ASN A 127 16.28 20.72 -39.37
CA ASN A 127 17.58 20.96 -39.99
C ASN A 127 18.55 19.77 -40.04
N GLY A 128 18.07 18.56 -39.74
CA GLY A 128 18.85 17.34 -39.83
C GLY A 128 19.42 17.09 -41.22
N THR A 129 20.69 16.71 -41.29
CA THR A 129 21.39 16.31 -42.53
C THR A 129 21.55 14.80 -42.67
N GLY A 130 21.19 14.03 -41.64
CA GLY A 130 21.22 12.57 -41.64
C GLY A 130 20.07 11.97 -40.82
N ALA A 131 19.88 10.66 -40.90
CA ALA A 131 18.79 9.97 -40.19
C ALA A 131 18.98 10.00 -38.67
N THR A 132 20.20 9.81 -38.18
CA THR A 132 20.47 9.78 -36.73
C THR A 132 20.34 11.16 -36.11
N VAL A 133 19.53 11.23 -35.06
CA VAL A 133 19.23 12.46 -34.32
C VAL A 133 20.10 12.58 -33.07
N PHE A 134 20.14 11.55 -32.24
CA PHE A 134 20.96 11.49 -31.03
C PHE A 134 21.17 10.03 -30.62
N THR A 135 22.03 9.83 -29.61
CA THR A 135 22.29 8.52 -29.03
C THR A 135 21.95 8.54 -27.55
N LEU A 136 21.16 7.57 -27.11
CA LEU A 136 20.81 7.35 -25.71
C LEU A 136 22.01 6.78 -24.93
N PRO A 137 22.24 7.24 -23.68
CA PRO A 137 23.29 6.68 -22.84
C PRO A 137 22.94 5.25 -22.38
N GLU A 138 23.96 4.53 -21.91
CA GLU A 138 23.76 3.24 -21.27
C GLU A 138 22.84 3.35 -20.05
N GLY A 139 22.00 2.34 -19.83
CA GLY A 139 20.98 2.33 -18.78
C GLY A 139 19.58 2.75 -19.23
N VAL A 140 19.43 3.43 -20.38
CA VAL A 140 18.11 3.84 -20.93
C VAL A 140 17.88 3.34 -22.36
N ARG A 141 18.75 2.46 -22.86
CA ARG A 141 18.64 1.86 -24.20
C ARG A 141 17.60 0.74 -24.19
N PRO A 142 16.83 0.54 -25.27
CA PRO A 142 16.00 -0.66 -25.39
C PRO A 142 16.89 -1.88 -25.65
N ALA A 143 16.47 -3.07 -25.21
CA ALA A 143 17.19 -4.31 -25.51
C ALA A 143 17.05 -4.74 -26.98
N THR A 144 15.95 -4.35 -27.62
CA THR A 144 15.61 -4.70 -29.00
C THR A 144 15.33 -3.46 -29.83
N HIS A 145 15.46 -3.59 -31.15
CA HIS A 145 15.10 -2.53 -32.08
C HIS A 145 13.60 -2.20 -31.97
N ARG A 146 13.27 -0.93 -31.79
CA ARG A 146 11.89 -0.41 -31.75
C ARG A 146 11.66 0.57 -32.89
N SER A 147 10.45 0.55 -33.46
CA SER A 147 10.01 1.49 -34.50
C SER A 147 8.69 2.15 -34.09
N TYR A 148 8.63 3.48 -34.17
CA TYR A 148 7.47 4.28 -33.75
C TYR A 148 7.04 5.22 -34.87
N VAL A 149 5.74 5.35 -35.07
CA VAL A 149 5.19 6.28 -36.06
C VAL A 149 5.24 7.69 -35.51
N ILE A 150 5.67 8.64 -36.34
CA ILE A 150 5.71 10.07 -35.99
C ILE A 150 5.13 10.96 -37.10
N ARG A 151 4.82 12.20 -36.73
CA ARG A 151 4.44 13.25 -37.68
C ARG A 151 5.68 14.02 -38.15
N CYS A 152 5.83 14.16 -39.46
CA CYS A 152 6.89 14.92 -40.12
C CYS A 152 6.35 15.85 -41.21
N SER A 153 7.23 16.70 -41.75
CA SER A 153 6.91 17.71 -42.77
C SER A 153 6.16 17.24 -44.01
N GLY A 154 6.41 16.03 -44.52
CA GLY A 154 5.62 15.48 -45.63
C GLY A 154 4.76 14.29 -45.26
N GLY A 155 4.22 14.30 -44.04
CA GLY A 155 3.22 13.33 -43.61
C GLY A 155 3.76 12.44 -42.51
N VAL A 156 3.60 11.12 -42.70
CA VAL A 156 3.96 10.13 -41.71
C VAL A 156 5.44 9.76 -41.88
N GLY A 157 6.18 9.82 -40.78
CA GLY A 157 7.52 9.27 -40.65
C GLY A 157 7.53 8.17 -39.60
N HIS A 158 8.72 7.62 -39.36
CA HIS A 158 8.95 6.75 -38.23
C HIS A 158 10.30 7.03 -37.58
N VAL A 159 10.39 6.69 -36.30
CA VAL A 159 11.59 6.74 -35.49
C VAL A 159 12.03 5.32 -35.23
N GLU A 160 13.29 5.04 -35.51
CA GLU A 160 13.94 3.80 -35.13
C GLU A 160 14.83 4.05 -33.91
N ILE A 161 14.68 3.20 -32.91
CA ILE A 161 15.54 3.19 -31.72
C ILE A 161 16.25 1.83 -31.68
N LEU A 162 17.52 1.84 -32.04
CA LEU A 162 18.34 0.65 -32.06
C LEU A 162 18.73 0.25 -30.64
N SER A 163 19.12 -1.02 -30.44
CA SER A 163 19.64 -1.49 -29.14
C SER A 163 20.96 -0.83 -28.73
N SER A 164 21.68 -0.24 -29.68
CA SER A 164 22.82 0.67 -29.42
C SER A 164 22.42 2.00 -28.76
N GLY A 165 21.12 2.29 -28.66
CA GLY A 165 20.59 3.58 -28.23
C GLY A 165 20.52 4.64 -29.33
N THR A 166 20.90 4.30 -30.57
CA THR A 166 20.83 5.24 -31.70
C THR A 166 19.37 5.53 -32.02
N VAL A 167 18.98 6.80 -31.95
CA VAL A 167 17.66 7.28 -32.33
C VAL A 167 17.75 7.89 -33.72
N SER A 168 17.08 7.30 -34.70
CA SER A 168 17.08 7.74 -36.09
C SER A 168 15.67 8.02 -36.59
N VAL A 169 15.53 8.99 -37.48
CA VAL A 169 14.26 9.44 -38.04
C VAL A 169 14.25 9.21 -39.54
N PHE A 170 13.14 8.65 -40.02
CA PHE A 170 12.89 8.33 -41.42
C PHE A 170 11.52 8.85 -41.85
N SER A 171 11.39 9.17 -43.13
CA SER A 171 10.12 9.55 -43.73
C SER A 171 9.61 8.47 -44.66
N ILE A 172 8.28 8.26 -44.72
CA ILE A 172 7.64 7.28 -45.58
C ILE A 172 7.34 7.89 -46.97
N ALA A 173 7.29 9.22 -47.08
CA ALA A 173 7.07 9.97 -48.32
C ALA A 173 8.39 10.59 -48.83
N PRO A 174 8.48 11.10 -50.08
CA PRO A 174 9.72 11.73 -50.58
C PRO A 174 10.15 13.02 -49.84
N ALA A 175 9.40 13.44 -48.83
CA ALA A 175 9.73 14.58 -47.99
C ALA A 175 10.60 14.18 -46.81
N ASN A 176 11.54 15.03 -46.40
CA ASN A 176 12.36 14.79 -45.22
C ASN A 176 11.61 15.19 -43.92
N CYS A 177 12.02 14.62 -42.79
CA CYS A 177 11.66 15.14 -41.46
C CYS A 177 12.53 16.35 -41.06
N ALA A 178 13.32 16.89 -42.00
CA ALA A 178 14.29 17.96 -41.72
C ALA A 178 13.62 19.35 -41.67
N THR A 179 12.43 19.56 -42.25
CA THR A 179 11.68 20.81 -42.00
C THR A 179 11.03 20.77 -40.61
N TYR A 180 10.37 19.66 -40.27
CA TYR A 180 9.99 19.35 -38.88
C TYR A 180 9.76 17.85 -38.65
N GLY A 181 10.01 17.40 -37.43
CA GLY A 181 9.63 16.08 -36.91
C GLY A 181 9.36 16.14 -35.41
N PHE A 182 8.37 15.38 -34.95
CA PHE A 182 7.95 15.35 -33.54
C PHE A 182 8.19 13.97 -32.93
N LEU A 183 8.83 13.94 -31.77
CA LEU A 183 9.13 12.73 -31.00
C LEU A 183 8.24 12.58 -29.75
N ASP A 184 7.32 13.51 -29.55
CA ASP A 184 6.45 13.54 -28.37
C ASP A 184 5.58 12.28 -28.29
N GLY A 185 5.56 11.64 -27.12
CA GLY A 185 4.72 10.47 -26.84
C GLY A 185 5.36 9.12 -27.17
N ILE A 186 6.65 9.08 -27.52
CA ILE A 186 7.37 7.82 -27.71
C ILE A 186 7.77 7.27 -26.34
N THR A 187 7.28 6.07 -26.01
CA THR A 187 7.57 5.41 -24.74
C THR A 187 7.94 3.94 -24.92
N TYR A 188 8.86 3.45 -24.10
CA TYR A 188 9.26 2.04 -24.09
C TYR A 188 9.89 1.62 -22.78
N ARG A 189 9.83 0.31 -22.48
CA ARG A 189 10.57 -0.29 -21.38
C ARG A 189 11.98 -0.69 -21.85
N PRO A 190 13.04 -0.32 -21.12
CA PRO A 190 14.37 -0.85 -21.35
C PRO A 190 14.42 -2.27 -20.76
N ASP A 191 14.38 -3.30 -21.61
CA ASP A 191 14.38 -4.71 -21.18
C ASP A 191 15.79 -5.22 -20.79
N ASN A 192 16.50 -4.47 -19.93
CA ASN A 192 17.81 -4.89 -19.38
C ASN A 192 17.65 -5.67 -18.08
#